data_AF-A0A662GQ24-F1
#
_entry.id   AF-A0A662GQ24-F1
#
_cell.length_a   1.000
_cell.length_b   1.000
_cell.length_c   1.000
_cell.angle_alpha   90.00
_cell.angle_beta   90.00
_cell.angle_gamma   90.00
#
_symmetry.space_group_name_H-M   'P 1'
#
loop_
_entity.id
_entity.type
_entity.pdbx_description
1 polymer ?
#
loop_
_entity_poly.entity_id
_entity_poly.type
_entity_poly.pdbx_seq_one_letter_code
_entity_poly.pdbx_strand_id
1 'polypeptide(L)' 'GSIGQEAMYIIRGRILLTLYTLDREKKDSIILEEGDLAIVNQGHEIEFLEDTLLLEIKQGPYPGSEKDKVFLEAV' A
#
# COMPACT_ATOMS: atom_id res chain seq x y z
N GLY A 1 -10.06 6.37 12.97
CA GLY A 1 -10.77 5.67 11.88
C GLY A 1 -10.09 4.34 11.68
N SER A 2 -10.84 3.27 11.37
CA SER A 2 -10.24 1.98 11.04
C SER A 2 -9.33 2.18 9.83
N ILE A 3 -8.04 1.88 9.96
CA ILE A 3 -7.16 1.73 8.79
C ILE A 3 -7.66 0.48 8.07
N GLY A 4 -8.03 0.62 6.80
CA GLY A 4 -8.43 -0.53 5.99
C GLY A 4 -7.29 -1.55 5.97
N GLN A 5 -7.61 -2.83 6.13
CA GLN A 5 -6.63 -3.88 5.87
C GLN A 5 -6.58 -4.11 4.37
N GLU A 6 -5.38 -4.09 3.82
CA GLU A 6 -5.12 -4.26 2.40
C GLU A 6 -4.14 -5.42 2.21
N ALA A 7 -4.34 -6.19 1.15
CA ALA A 7 -3.40 -7.22 0.73
C ALA A 7 -2.93 -6.93 -0.69
N MET A 8 -1.65 -7.12 -0.94
CA MET A 8 -1.02 -6.81 -2.22
C MET A 8 -0.21 -8.00 -2.69
N TYR A 9 -0.45 -8.44 -3.92
CA TYR A 9 0.30 -9.53 -4.54
C TYR A 9 0.96 -9.06 -5.83
N ILE A 10 2.26 -9.33 -5.96
CA ILE A 10 3.03 -8.95 -7.15
C ILE A 10 2.93 -10.08 -8.18
N ILE A 11 2.17 -9.85 -9.26
CA ILE A 11 2.02 -10.81 -10.35
C ILE A 11 3.25 -10.76 -11.28
N ARG A 12 3.83 -9.57 -11.49
CA ARG A 12 5.04 -9.34 -12.28
C ARG A 12 5.65 -7.99 -11.90
N GLY A 13 6.96 -7.86 -11.91
CA GLY A 13 7.66 -6.59 -11.65
C GLY A 13 8.04 -6.42 -10.19
N ARG A 14 8.32 -5.17 -9.78
CA ARG A 14 8.85 -4.85 -8.44
C ARG A 14 8.37 -3.49 -7.94
N ILE A 15 8.07 -3.43 -6.65
CA ILE A 15 7.72 -2.19 -5.95
C ILE A 15 8.56 -2.00 -4.69
N LEU A 16 8.72 -0.75 -4.26
CA LEU A 16 9.14 -0.41 -2.90
C LEU A 16 7.90 -0.08 -2.08
N LEU A 17 7.58 -0.92 -1.10
CA LEU A 17 6.54 -0.67 -0.12
C LEU A 17 7.14 0.04 1.08
N THR A 18 6.69 1.26 1.37
CA THR A 18 7.08 2.02 2.56
C THR A 18 5.95 2.03 3.57
N LEU A 19 6.25 1.70 4.84
CA LEU A 19 5.28 1.66 5.94
C LEU A 19 5.48 2.87 6.86
N TYR A 20 4.37 3.44 7.32
CA TYR A 20 4.33 4.60 8.21
C TYR A 20 3.66 4.28 9.54
N THR A 21 4.06 4.99 10.59
CA THR A 21 3.37 5.00 11.89
C THR A 21 2.08 5.81 11.81
N LEU A 22 1.25 5.74 12.87
CA LEU A 22 0.05 6.57 12.98
C LEU A 22 0.37 8.07 13.03
N ASP A 23 1.57 8.42 13.50
CA ASP A 23 2.08 9.79 13.57
C ASP A 23 2.76 10.23 12.26
N ARG A 24 2.57 9.47 11.17
CA ARG A 24 3.11 9.72 9.82
C ARG A 24 4.64 9.66 9.74
N GLU A 25 5.29 8.99 10.68
CA GLU A 25 6.73 8.76 10.62
C GLU A 25 7.04 7.52 9.78
N LYS A 26 8.06 7.59 8.92
CA LYS A 26 8.52 6.44 8.13
C LYS A 26 9.09 5.38 9.08
N LYS A 27 8.55 4.17 9.03
CA LYS A 27 8.98 3.03 9.86
C LYS A 27 9.97 2.14 9.14
N ASP A 28 9.63 1.70 7.93
CA ASP A 28 10.44 0.77 7.16
C ASP A 28 10.10 0.82 5.67
N SER A 29 11.00 0.31 4.82
CA SER A 29 10.78 0.13 3.38
C SER A 29 11.25 -1.25 2.93
N ILE A 30 10.43 -1.95 2.16
CA ILE A 30 10.67 -3.32 1.71
C ILE A 30 10.43 -3.39 0.20
N ILE A 31 11.36 -4.00 -0.54
CA ILE A 31 11.14 -4.32 -1.95
C ILE A 31 10.31 -5.60 -2.02
N LEU A 32 9.20 -5.55 -2.74
CA LEU A 32 8.40 -6.72 -3.07
C LEU A 32 8.63 -7.05 -4.55
N GLU A 33 8.91 -8.33 -4.81
CA GLU A 33 9.17 -8.86 -6.15
C GLU A 33 8.10 -9.87 -6.56
N GLU A 34 8.18 -10.37 -7.80
CA GLU A 34 7.22 -11.33 -8.34
C GLU A 34 7.00 -12.53 -7.41
N GLY A 35 5.74 -12.79 -7.07
CA GLY A 35 5.34 -13.87 -6.15
C GLY A 35 5.21 -13.44 -4.70
N ASP A 36 5.67 -12.25 -4.32
CA ASP A 36 5.53 -11.76 -2.95
C ASP A 36 4.09 -11.32 -2.63
N LEU A 37 3.69 -11.57 -1.39
CA LEU A 37 2.43 -11.14 -0.80
C LEU A 37 2.72 -10.24 0.41
N ALA A 38 2.16 -9.04 0.42
CA ALA A 38 2.14 -8.18 1.59
C ALA A 38 0.72 -8.05 2.15
N ILE A 39 0.61 -8.08 3.48
CA ILE A 39 -0.60 -7.74 4.22
C ILE A 39 -0.29 -6.48 5.01
N VAL A 40 -1.04 -5.41 4.74
CA VAL A 40 -0.76 -4.07 5.24
C VAL A 40 -1.94 -3.58 6.08
N ASN A 41 -1.65 -3.28 7.34
CA ASN A 41 -2.61 -2.75 8.32
C ASN A 41 -2.24 -1.33 8.81
N GLN A 42 -1.27 -0.70 8.14
CA GLN A 42 -0.74 0.62 8.47
C GLN A 42 -0.82 1.55 7.26
N GLY A 43 -0.61 2.85 7.47
CA GLY A 43 -0.39 3.78 6.36
C GLY A 43 0.82 3.33 5.55
N HIS A 44 0.71 3.37 4.23
CA HIS A 44 1.77 2.93 3.34
C HIS A 44 1.83 3.77 2.06
N GLU A 45 2.97 3.72 1.41
CA GLU A 45 3.25 4.30 0.10
C GLU A 45 3.88 3.22 -0.78
N ILE A 46 3.58 3.30 -2.07
CA ILE A 46 4.07 2.37 -3.08
C ILE A 46 4.79 3.17 -4.15
N GLU A 47 6.06 2.84 -4.35
CA GLU A 47 6.84 3.31 -5.48
C GLU A 47 7.05 2.15 -6.46
N PHE A 48 6.64 2.35 -7.72
CA PHE A 48 6.86 1.37 -8.78
C PHE A 48 8.28 1.52 -9.32
N LEU A 49 9.09 0.47 -9.17
CA LEU A 49 10.50 0.48 -9.58
C LEU A 49 10.67 0.11 -11.06
N GLU A 50 9.68 -0.57 -11.63
CA GLU A 50 9.62 -1.01 -13.04
C GLU A 50 8.16 -1.29 -13.47
N ASP A 51 7.93 -1.64 -14.73
CA ASP A 51 6.60 -2.05 -15.22
C ASP A 51 6.07 -3.24 -14.41
N THR A 52 5.03 -2.99 -13.63
CA THR A 52 4.58 -3.90 -12.57
C THR A 52 3.09 -4.17 -12.68
N LEU A 53 2.72 -5.44 -12.62
CA LEU A 53 1.35 -5.89 -12.47
C LEU A 53 1.13 -6.30 -11.01
N LEU A 54 0.35 -5.48 -10.30
CA LEU A 54 0.02 -5.66 -8.90
C LEU A 54 -1.48 -5.91 -8.73
N LEU A 55 -1.84 -6.88 -7.89
CA LEU A 55 -3.21 -7.11 -7.44
C LEU A 55 -3.37 -6.57 -6.01
N GLU A 56 -4.16 -5.51 -5.85
CA GLU A 56 -4.55 -4.97 -4.55
C GLU A 56 -5.95 -5.46 -4.16
N ILE A 57 -6.08 -5.98 -2.95
CA ILE A 57 -7.34 -6.47 -2.37
C ILE A 57 -7.63 -5.62 -1.14
N LYS A 58 -8.78 -4.95 -1.15
CA LYS A 58 -9.28 -4.15 -0.02
C LYS A 58 -10.51 -4.80 0.60
N GLN A 59 -10.56 -4.84 1.92
CA GLN A 59 -11.76 -5.31 2.62
C GLN A 59 -12.91 -4.32 2.41
N GLY A 60 -14.03 -4.82 1.90
CA GLY A 60 -15.23 -4.03 1.71
C GLY A 60 -15.97 -3.73 3.04
N PRO A 61 -17.06 -2.96 2.97
CA PRO A 61 -17.63 -2.34 1.77
C PRO A 61 -16.77 -1.15 1.31
N TYR A 62 -16.60 -0.99 -0.01
CA TYR A 62 -15.91 0.17 -0.57
C TYR A 62 -16.70 1.44 -0.23
N PRO A 63 -16.15 2.37 0.57
CA PRO A 63 -16.93 3.50 1.09
C PRO A 63 -17.09 4.65 0.08
N GLY A 64 -16.57 4.49 -1.14
CA GLY A 64 -16.44 5.55 -2.14
C GLY A 64 -15.10 6.27 -2.03
N SER A 65 -14.61 6.83 -3.14
CA SER A 65 -13.27 7.42 -3.24
C SER A 65 -13.01 8.52 -2.21
N GLU A 66 -14.02 9.34 -1.90
CA GLU A 66 -13.94 10.44 -0.93
C GLU A 66 -13.67 9.98 0.52
N LYS A 67 -14.01 8.72 0.85
CA LYS A 67 -13.89 8.16 2.20
C LYS A 67 -12.86 7.04 2.30
N ASP A 68 -12.32 6.59 1.17
CA ASP A 68 -11.36 5.48 1.10
C ASP A 68 -9.95 5.92 1.50
N LYS A 69 -9.52 7.12 1.08
CA LYS A 69 -8.15 7.61 1.31
C LYS A 69 -8.12 9.09 1.69
N VAL A 70 -7.22 9.44 2.61
CA VAL A 70 -6.75 10.82 2.78
C VAL A 70 -5.40 10.89 2.08
N PHE A 71 -5.34 11.57 0.95
CA PHE A 71 -4.08 11.83 0.26
C PHE A 71 -3.30 12.90 1.03
N LEU A 72 -2.04 12.61 1.36
CA LEU A 72 -1.13 13.61 1.89
C LEU A 72 -0.43 14.26 0.70
N GLU A 73 -0.43 15.60 0.63
CA GLU A 73 0.32 16.32 -0.40
C GLU A 73 1.82 16.15 -0.17
N ALA A 74 2.57 15.89 -1.24
CA ALA A 74 4.01 15.98 -1.22
C ALA A 74 4.41 17.46 -1.09
N VAL A 75 5.23 17.78 -0.09
CA VAL A 75 5.82 19.11 0.12
C VAL A 75 6.99 19.33 -0.81
#